data_AF-V6LW51-F1
#
_entry.id   AF-V6LW51-F1
#
_cell.length_a   1.000
_cell.length_b   1.000
_cell.length_c   1.000
_cell.angle_alpha   90.00
_cell.angle_beta   90.00
_cell.angle_gamma   90.00
#
_symmetry.space_group_name_H-M   'P 1'
#
loop_
_entity.id
_entity.type
_entity.pdbx_description
1 polymer ?
#
loop_
_entity_poly.entity_id
_entity_poly.type
_entity_poly.pdbx_seq_one_letter_code
_entity_poly.pdbx_strand_id
1 'polypeptide(L)'
;MAEHNNNNKQVNNAETKCTRHTDCSHANKGYCDKTSKTCKPCQANCIACQSADLCNSCEPTTHVTTIAGECTPKCVSLKNNEFCDNGTAKSCTNDATSPCHCTNNINCGTCETGIMPKCATCLTGMKLDDNSRCADCMTGYIKITARCWLVGTDPNIPVNPMDPVDPEVPTSNKLGGGAITGIVIGAVVVVGAVAGGLAYYFIKRGKK
;
A
#
# COMPACT_ATOMS: atom_id res chain seq x y z
N MET A 1 -50.61 31.09 13.48
CA MET A 1 -49.44 30.87 14.35
C MET A 1 -49.45 29.40 14.72
N ALA A 2 -48.66 28.57 14.03
CA ALA A 2 -48.59 27.14 14.31
C ALA A 2 -47.12 26.79 14.46
N GLU A 3 -46.70 26.58 15.71
CA GLU A 3 -45.39 26.05 16.06
C GLU A 3 -45.32 24.58 15.63
N HIS A 4 -44.54 24.31 14.59
CA HIS A 4 -44.14 22.95 14.24
C HIS A 4 -42.97 22.55 15.14
N ASN A 5 -43.30 21.85 16.23
CA ASN A 5 -42.35 21.21 17.12
C ASN A 5 -41.77 19.96 16.41
N ASN A 6 -40.63 20.11 15.73
CA ASN A 6 -39.95 19.04 15.00
C ASN A 6 -38.93 18.34 15.91
N ASN A 7 -39.43 17.56 16.86
CA ASN A 7 -38.64 16.58 17.59
C ASN A 7 -38.79 15.21 16.92
N ASN A 8 -38.00 14.90 15.89
CA ASN A 8 -37.67 13.49 15.63
C ASN A 8 -36.42 13.27 14.78
N LYS A 9 -35.35 12.86 15.47
CA LYS A 9 -34.48 11.71 15.17
C LYS A 9 -33.04 12.06 15.56
N GLN A 10 -32.77 12.08 16.86
CA GLN A 10 -31.46 11.61 17.31
C GLN A 10 -31.36 10.17 16.82
N VAL A 11 -30.64 9.97 15.72
CA VAL A 11 -30.19 8.64 15.33
C VAL A 11 -29.31 8.19 16.50
N ASN A 12 -29.86 7.35 17.37
CA ASN A 12 -29.12 6.61 18.39
C ASN A 12 -28.06 5.76 17.68
N ASN A 13 -26.94 6.37 17.31
CA ASN A 13 -25.74 5.67 16.91
C ASN A 13 -25.12 5.18 18.22
N ALA A 14 -25.58 4.03 18.71
CA ALA A 14 -24.91 3.33 19.79
C ALA A 14 -23.41 3.32 19.46
N GLU A 15 -22.60 3.95 20.31
CA GLU A 15 -21.16 4.07 20.10
C GLU A 15 -20.60 2.69 19.81
N THR A 16 -20.18 2.46 18.56
CA THR A 16 -19.72 1.16 18.13
C THR A 16 -18.39 0.91 18.81
N LYS A 17 -18.34 -0.08 19.71
CA LYS A 17 -17.10 -0.50 20.35
C LYS A 17 -16.13 -0.99 19.30
N CYS A 18 -14.86 -0.68 19.49
CA CYS A 18 -13.82 -1.02 18.55
C CYS A 18 -12.51 -1.37 19.27
N THR A 19 -11.67 -2.12 18.57
CA THR A 19 -10.31 -2.45 18.99
C THR A 19 -9.29 -1.96 17.97
N ARG A 20 -9.68 -1.96 16.69
CA ARG A 20 -8.83 -1.62 15.55
C ARG A 20 -9.54 -0.62 14.65
N HIS A 21 -8.78 0.14 13.87
CA HIS A 21 -9.35 1.11 12.92
C HIS A 21 -10.34 0.45 11.95
N THR A 22 -10.02 -0.75 11.46
CA THR A 22 -10.87 -1.53 10.54
C THR A 22 -12.28 -1.79 11.09
N ASP A 23 -12.45 -1.85 12.41
CA ASP A 23 -13.76 -2.06 13.04
C ASP A 23 -14.70 -0.87 12.81
N CYS A 24 -14.14 0.31 12.53
CA CYS A 24 -14.85 1.58 12.31
C CYS A 24 -14.87 2.02 10.83
N SER A 25 -13.98 1.48 10.01
CA SER A 25 -13.93 1.77 8.58
C SER A 25 -15.21 1.26 7.87
N HIS A 26 -15.79 0.16 8.35
CA HIS A 26 -17.06 -0.34 7.85
C HIS A 26 -18.20 0.65 8.18
N ALA A 27 -19.05 0.94 7.18
CA ALA A 27 -20.14 1.91 7.27
C ALA A 27 -19.72 3.38 7.51
N ASN A 28 -18.49 3.76 7.12
CA ASN A 28 -17.99 5.15 7.21
C ASN A 28 -18.09 5.75 8.62
N LYS A 29 -17.90 4.92 9.66
CA LYS A 29 -17.99 5.36 11.06
C LYS A 29 -16.72 6.03 11.59
N GLY A 30 -15.65 6.06 10.78
CA GLY A 30 -14.41 6.77 11.04
C GLY A 30 -13.31 5.85 11.58
N TYR A 31 -12.69 6.25 12.70
CA TYR A 31 -11.56 5.54 13.30
C TYR A 31 -11.86 5.06 14.72
N CYS A 32 -11.09 4.08 15.17
CA CYS A 32 -11.20 3.60 16.54
C CYS A 32 -10.41 4.50 17.49
N ASP A 33 -11.09 5.28 18.33
CA ASP A 33 -10.42 6.04 19.37
C ASP A 33 -9.90 5.09 20.46
N LYS A 34 -8.59 5.17 20.72
CA LYS A 34 -7.92 4.20 21.61
C LYS A 34 -8.26 4.40 23.07
N THR A 35 -8.63 5.63 23.45
CA THR A 35 -8.94 6.01 24.82
C THR A 35 -10.34 5.54 25.20
N SER A 36 -11.34 5.88 24.38
CA SER A 36 -12.74 5.52 24.62
C SER A 36 -13.11 4.14 24.11
N LYS A 37 -12.30 3.52 23.24
CA LYS A 37 -12.59 2.24 22.55
C LYS A 37 -13.89 2.29 21.75
N THR A 38 -14.20 3.46 21.19
CA THR A 38 -15.39 3.67 20.36
C THR A 38 -15.01 4.30 19.03
N CYS A 39 -15.83 4.05 18.02
CA CYS A 39 -15.66 4.69 16.72
C CYS A 39 -15.94 6.19 16.81
N LYS A 40 -14.98 7.00 16.38
CA LYS A 40 -15.10 8.44 16.23
C LYS A 40 -15.03 8.80 14.74
N PRO A 41 -15.80 9.80 14.29
CA PRO A 41 -15.79 10.20 12.90
C PRO A 41 -14.40 10.71 12.48
N CYS A 42 -14.07 10.56 11.19
CA CYS A 42 -12.92 11.24 10.61
C CYS A 42 -13.13 12.76 10.59
N GLN A 43 -12.03 13.50 10.47
CA GLN A 43 -12.05 14.93 10.15
C GLN A 43 -12.82 15.22 8.85
N ALA A 44 -13.22 16.48 8.68
CA ALA A 44 -13.93 16.93 7.48
C ALA A 44 -13.14 16.57 6.20
N ASN A 45 -13.88 16.22 5.14
CA ASN A 45 -13.35 15.83 3.84
C ASN A 45 -12.49 14.56 3.83
N CYS A 46 -12.43 13.83 4.94
CA CYS A 46 -11.73 12.56 5.04
C CYS A 46 -12.73 11.39 5.10
N ILE A 47 -12.64 10.47 4.13
CA ILE A 47 -13.54 9.32 4.03
C ILE A 47 -12.98 8.06 4.73
N ALA A 48 -11.67 8.02 4.98
CA ALA A 48 -11.02 6.98 5.77
C ALA A 48 -9.80 7.56 6.50
N CYS A 49 -9.65 7.33 7.81
CA CYS A 49 -8.62 7.95 8.66
C CYS A 49 -8.14 6.99 9.76
N GLN A 50 -6.89 7.02 10.21
CA GLN A 50 -6.46 6.20 11.36
C GLN A 50 -6.66 6.89 12.71
N SER A 51 -6.76 8.22 12.69
CA SER A 51 -6.91 9.08 13.87
C SER A 51 -7.74 10.31 13.52
N ALA A 52 -7.90 11.23 14.48
CA ALA A 52 -8.53 12.53 14.24
C ALA A 52 -7.84 13.30 13.12
N ASP A 53 -6.50 13.27 13.08
CA ASP A 53 -5.69 14.13 12.23
C ASP A 53 -5.07 13.42 11.03
N LEU A 54 -5.00 12.08 11.03
CA LEU A 54 -4.37 11.30 9.96
C LEU A 54 -5.41 10.71 9.00
N CYS A 55 -5.58 11.34 7.85
CA CYS A 55 -6.46 10.87 6.78
C CYS A 55 -5.75 9.91 5.81
N ASN A 56 -6.33 8.74 5.61
CA ASN A 56 -5.87 7.75 4.63
C ASN A 56 -6.43 8.00 3.23
N SER A 57 -7.63 8.57 3.14
CA SER A 57 -8.29 8.89 1.88
C SER A 57 -9.25 10.04 2.07
N CYS A 58 -9.10 11.06 1.24
CA CYS A 58 -9.97 12.24 1.21
C CYS A 58 -11.12 12.04 0.24
N GLU A 59 -12.11 12.93 0.30
CA GLU A 59 -13.18 13.04 -0.69
C GLU A 59 -12.60 13.37 -2.07
N PRO A 60 -12.55 12.40 -3.01
CA PRO A 60 -11.78 12.52 -4.25
C PRO A 60 -12.34 13.56 -5.24
N THR A 61 -13.58 14.03 -5.04
CA THR A 61 -14.19 15.06 -5.89
C THR A 61 -13.65 16.46 -5.58
N THR A 62 -13.28 16.75 -4.33
CA THR A 62 -12.95 18.11 -3.86
C THR A 62 -11.58 18.22 -3.24
N HIS A 63 -10.98 17.12 -2.79
CA HIS A 63 -9.72 17.12 -2.06
C HIS A 63 -8.73 16.08 -2.59
N VAL A 64 -7.46 16.29 -2.26
CA VAL A 64 -6.33 15.40 -2.52
C VAL A 64 -5.72 15.00 -1.18
N THR A 65 -5.45 13.72 -1.00
CA THR A 65 -4.76 13.22 0.19
C THR A 65 -3.26 13.40 0.03
N THR A 66 -2.58 14.04 0.98
CA THR A 66 -1.12 14.20 0.99
C THR A 66 -0.42 12.99 1.64
N ILE A 67 0.87 12.79 1.39
CA ILE A 67 1.67 11.74 2.05
C ILE A 67 1.72 11.88 3.58
N ALA A 68 1.41 13.07 4.11
CA ALA A 68 1.28 13.33 5.54
C ALA A 68 -0.11 13.00 6.10
N GLY A 69 -1.06 12.60 5.26
CA GLY A 69 -2.44 12.29 5.67
C GLY A 69 -3.33 13.50 5.82
N GLU A 70 -3.04 14.60 5.12
CA GLU A 70 -3.89 15.79 5.10
C GLU A 70 -4.81 15.78 3.87
N CYS A 71 -5.98 16.41 4.01
CA CYS A 71 -6.88 16.67 2.89
C CYS A 71 -6.74 18.12 2.44
N THR A 72 -6.11 18.32 1.28
CA THR A 72 -5.94 19.65 0.69
C THR A 72 -6.85 19.84 -0.52
N PRO A 73 -7.31 21.07 -0.80
CA PRO A 73 -8.05 21.41 -2.01
C PRO A 73 -7.50 20.75 -3.28
N LYS A 74 -8.41 20.18 -4.07
CA LYS A 74 -8.09 19.58 -5.36
C LYS A 74 -7.90 20.66 -6.43
N CYS A 75 -6.94 20.42 -7.30
CA CYS A 75 -6.71 21.22 -8.49
C CYS A 75 -7.80 20.94 -9.53
N VAL A 76 -8.33 21.99 -10.18
CA VAL A 76 -9.38 21.86 -11.21
C VAL A 76 -8.90 21.01 -12.39
N SER A 77 -7.62 21.16 -12.76
CA SER A 77 -6.98 20.40 -13.83
C SER A 77 -5.50 20.19 -13.51
N LEU A 78 -4.97 19.02 -13.84
CA LEU A 78 -3.53 18.73 -13.84
C LEU A 78 -3.11 18.29 -15.23
N LYS A 79 -1.98 18.80 -15.71
CA LYS A 79 -1.31 18.28 -16.91
C LYS A 79 -0.43 17.10 -16.51
N ASN A 80 -0.02 16.33 -17.52
CA ASN A 80 1.00 15.31 -17.29
C ASN A 80 2.25 15.95 -16.67
N ASN A 81 2.84 15.26 -15.70
CA ASN A 81 4.00 15.73 -14.94
C ASN A 81 3.72 16.93 -14.02
N GLU A 82 2.46 17.11 -13.59
CA GLU A 82 2.08 18.01 -12.50
C GLU A 82 1.46 17.24 -11.33
N PHE A 83 1.65 17.73 -10.12
CA PHE A 83 0.92 17.31 -8.92
C PHE A 83 0.13 18.49 -8.36
N CYS A 84 -0.84 18.19 -7.49
CA CYS A 84 -1.62 19.23 -6.84
C CYS A 84 -1.01 19.58 -5.49
N ASP A 85 -0.58 20.82 -5.34
CA ASP A 85 -0.14 21.38 -4.07
C ASP A 85 -1.18 22.37 -3.57
N ASN A 86 -2.09 21.86 -2.74
CA ASN A 86 -3.11 22.66 -2.06
C ASN A 86 -3.91 23.58 -3.01
N GLY A 87 -4.52 22.98 -4.03
CA GLY A 87 -5.29 23.67 -5.07
C GLY A 87 -4.45 24.31 -6.18
N THR A 88 -3.12 24.31 -6.06
CA THR A 88 -2.20 24.87 -7.06
C THR A 88 -1.44 23.76 -7.78
N ALA A 89 -1.53 23.72 -9.11
CA ALA A 89 -0.74 22.78 -9.90
C ALA A 89 0.75 23.14 -9.88
N LYS A 90 1.61 22.16 -9.63
CA LYS A 90 3.07 22.31 -9.63
C LYS A 90 3.72 21.17 -10.41
N SER A 91 4.89 21.41 -10.99
CA SER A 91 5.67 20.36 -11.66
C SER A 91 6.09 19.28 -10.67
N CYS A 92 6.04 18.03 -11.10
CA CYS A 92 6.46 16.87 -10.32
C CYS A 92 7.92 16.94 -9.89
N THR A 93 8.16 16.61 -8.62
CA THR A 93 9.49 16.48 -8.02
C THR A 93 9.52 15.26 -7.11
N ASN A 94 10.70 14.81 -6.71
CA ASN A 94 10.82 13.71 -5.74
C ASN A 94 10.21 14.05 -4.37
N ASP A 95 9.99 15.33 -4.09
CA ASP A 95 9.38 15.84 -2.85
C ASP A 95 7.87 16.10 -2.99
N ALA A 96 7.25 15.63 -4.09
CA ALA A 96 5.82 15.77 -4.30
C ALA A 96 5.03 15.18 -3.11
N THR A 97 4.18 16.00 -2.51
CA THR A 97 3.38 15.61 -1.34
C THR A 97 2.08 14.93 -1.72
N SER A 98 1.70 14.96 -2.99
CA SER A 98 0.51 14.31 -3.55
C SER A 98 0.82 13.67 -4.90
N PRO A 99 -0.03 12.76 -5.40
CA PRO A 99 0.27 12.01 -6.61
C PRO A 99 0.46 12.91 -7.82
N CYS A 100 1.54 12.68 -8.54
CA CYS A 100 1.74 13.21 -9.88
C CYS A 100 0.75 12.63 -10.87
N HIS A 101 0.24 13.49 -11.74
CA HIS A 101 -0.57 13.07 -12.88
C HIS A 101 0.35 12.52 -13.97
N CYS A 102 0.44 11.19 -14.05
CA CYS A 102 1.14 10.47 -15.10
C CYS A 102 0.12 9.60 -15.87
N THR A 103 -0.71 10.25 -16.69
CA THR A 103 -1.86 9.62 -17.37
C THR A 103 -2.84 9.00 -16.36
N ASN A 104 -2.91 7.66 -16.29
CA ASN A 104 -3.82 6.90 -15.43
C ASN A 104 -3.10 6.20 -14.26
N ASN A 105 -1.80 6.45 -14.10
CA ASN A 105 -1.02 5.84 -13.02
C ASN A 105 -1.28 6.58 -11.71
N ILE A 106 -1.39 5.81 -10.63
CA ILE A 106 -1.64 6.32 -9.29
C ILE A 106 -0.35 6.34 -8.47
N ASN A 107 -0.32 7.20 -7.46
CA ASN A 107 0.76 7.28 -6.47
C ASN A 107 2.17 7.51 -7.05
N CYS A 108 2.28 8.05 -8.27
CA CYS A 108 3.57 8.46 -8.82
C CYS A 108 4.12 9.65 -8.04
N GLY A 109 5.42 9.63 -7.74
CA GLY A 109 6.17 10.79 -7.24
C GLY A 109 6.70 11.65 -8.40
N THR A 110 7.09 11.02 -9.50
CA THR A 110 7.48 11.67 -10.76
C THR A 110 7.02 10.83 -11.95
N CYS A 111 6.96 11.44 -13.14
CA CYS A 111 6.57 10.77 -14.37
C CYS A 111 7.78 10.45 -15.27
N GLU A 112 7.70 9.36 -16.03
CA GLU A 112 8.60 9.09 -17.16
C GLU A 112 8.41 10.14 -18.26
N THR A 113 9.36 10.23 -19.21
CA THR A 113 9.19 11.07 -20.40
C THR A 113 8.33 10.38 -21.45
N GLY A 114 7.42 11.10 -22.10
CA GLY A 114 6.65 10.59 -23.24
C GLY A 114 5.22 11.15 -23.29
N ILE A 115 4.46 10.69 -24.28
CA ILE A 115 3.06 11.15 -24.52
C ILE A 115 2.11 10.52 -23.49
N MET A 116 2.35 9.26 -23.11
CA MET A 116 1.59 8.52 -22.09
C MET A 116 2.54 8.10 -20.97
N PRO A 117 3.02 9.04 -20.16
CA PRO A 117 4.06 8.75 -19.19
C PRO A 117 3.54 7.85 -18.07
N LYS A 118 4.37 6.88 -17.67
CA LYS A 118 4.17 6.06 -16.45
C LYS A 118 4.85 6.70 -15.24
N CYS A 119 4.81 6.06 -14.08
CA CYS A 119 5.56 6.54 -12.93
C CYS A 119 7.06 6.31 -13.13
N ALA A 120 7.89 7.35 -13.04
CA ALA A 120 9.34 7.19 -12.96
C ALA A 120 9.80 6.91 -11.52
N THR A 121 9.10 7.48 -10.54
CA THR A 121 9.26 7.20 -9.12
C THR A 121 7.88 7.10 -8.46
N CYS A 122 7.83 6.52 -7.27
CA CYS A 122 6.62 6.50 -6.45
C CYS A 122 6.68 7.49 -5.31
N LEU A 123 5.51 7.92 -4.83
CA LEU A 123 5.41 8.65 -3.56
C LEU A 123 6.00 7.85 -2.41
N THR A 124 6.44 8.56 -1.37
CA THR A 124 6.98 7.96 -0.14
C THR A 124 6.10 6.82 0.38
N GLY A 125 6.74 5.68 0.70
CA GLY A 125 6.10 4.48 1.23
C GLY A 125 5.55 3.51 0.16
N MET A 126 5.48 3.94 -1.09
CA MET A 126 5.02 3.12 -2.22
C MET A 126 6.23 2.50 -2.95
N LYS A 127 6.04 1.29 -3.47
CA LYS A 127 7.07 0.54 -4.22
C LYS A 127 6.81 0.65 -5.72
N LEU A 128 7.86 0.95 -6.48
CA LEU A 128 7.84 0.90 -7.95
C LEU A 128 7.99 -0.55 -8.40
N ASP A 129 7.10 -1.02 -9.27
CA ASP A 129 7.17 -2.34 -9.90
C ASP A 129 7.82 -2.29 -11.29
N ASP A 130 8.12 -3.46 -11.86
CA ASP A 130 8.75 -3.61 -13.18
C ASP A 130 7.88 -3.06 -14.33
N ASN A 131 6.60 -2.75 -14.07
CA ASN A 131 5.68 -2.16 -15.05
C ASN A 131 5.56 -0.63 -14.90
N SER A 132 6.40 -0.01 -14.05
CA SER A 132 6.37 1.41 -13.70
C SER A 132 5.08 1.83 -12.99
N ARG A 133 4.55 0.97 -12.11
CA ARG A 133 3.36 1.23 -11.29
C ARG A 133 3.72 1.32 -9.82
N CYS A 134 2.93 2.11 -9.10
CA CYS A 134 3.05 2.31 -7.65
C CYS A 134 1.82 1.74 -6.95
N ALA A 135 1.71 0.41 -6.92
CA ALA A 135 0.53 -0.29 -6.38
C ALA A 135 0.77 -0.99 -5.04
N ASP A 136 2.04 -1.28 -4.71
CA ASP A 136 2.45 -2.00 -3.52
C ASP A 136 3.20 -1.10 -2.53
N CYS A 137 3.33 -1.55 -1.30
CA CYS A 137 4.01 -0.83 -0.25
C CYS A 137 5.47 -1.26 -0.13
N MET A 138 6.33 -0.30 0.24
CA MET A 138 7.68 -0.61 0.71
C MET A 138 7.64 -1.38 2.03
N THR A 139 8.72 -2.07 2.35
CA THR A 139 8.91 -2.69 3.67
C THR A 139 8.74 -1.64 4.78
N GLY A 140 8.03 -1.99 5.85
CA GLY A 140 7.72 -1.06 6.95
C GLY A 140 6.48 -0.20 6.70
N TYR A 141 5.81 -0.37 5.56
CA TYR A 141 4.54 0.29 5.24
C TYR A 141 3.42 -0.73 5.02
N ILE A 142 2.20 -0.29 5.24
CA ILE A 142 0.97 -1.08 5.10
C ILE A 142 -0.03 -0.38 4.22
N LYS A 143 -0.71 -1.18 3.40
CA LYS A 143 -1.69 -0.69 2.44
C LYS A 143 -3.01 -0.44 3.15
N ILE A 144 -3.45 0.82 3.16
CA ILE A 144 -4.80 1.20 3.56
C ILE A 144 -5.41 1.95 2.39
N THR A 145 -6.55 1.47 1.91
CA THR A 145 -7.15 1.89 0.64
C THR A 145 -6.15 1.68 -0.52
N ALA A 146 -5.82 2.73 -1.28
CA ALA A 146 -4.88 2.69 -2.40
C ALA A 146 -3.49 3.24 -2.05
N ARG A 147 -3.20 3.47 -0.76
CA ARG A 147 -2.03 4.20 -0.27
C ARG A 147 -1.27 3.40 0.78
N CYS A 148 0.00 3.72 0.96
CA CYS A 148 0.87 3.07 1.91
C CYS A 148 1.22 4.01 3.06
N TRP A 149 1.01 3.53 4.28
CA TRP A 149 1.22 4.28 5.52
C TRP A 149 2.26 3.57 6.38
N LEU A 150 3.05 4.32 7.14
CA LEU A 150 4.11 3.75 7.95
C LEU A 150 3.52 2.88 9.07
N VAL A 151 4.07 1.67 9.26
CA VAL A 151 3.69 0.81 10.39
C VAL A 151 4.04 1.52 11.71
N GLY A 152 3.10 1.55 12.66
CA GLY A 152 3.28 2.24 13.93
C GLY A 152 2.60 3.61 14.03
N THR A 153 2.11 4.19 12.92
CA THR A 153 1.07 5.25 13.00
C THR A 153 -0.28 4.66 13.42
N ASP A 154 -0.47 3.35 13.24
CA ASP A 154 -1.49 2.52 13.86
C ASP A 154 -0.85 1.39 14.71
N PRO A 155 -0.98 1.40 16.04
CA PRO A 155 -0.41 0.40 16.94
C PRO A 155 -1.14 -0.95 16.91
N ASN A 156 -2.20 -1.11 16.10
CA ASN A 156 -2.90 -2.39 15.94
C ASN A 156 -2.41 -3.22 14.76
N ILE A 157 -1.40 -2.76 14.05
CA ILE A 157 -0.70 -3.60 13.08
C ILE A 157 0.38 -4.31 13.89
N PRO A 158 0.29 -5.65 14.03
CA PRO A 158 1.37 -6.38 14.65
C PRO A 158 2.64 -6.00 13.90
N VAL A 159 3.56 -5.36 14.61
CA VAL A 159 4.95 -5.34 14.21
C VAL A 159 5.33 -6.81 14.25
N ASN A 160 5.14 -7.55 13.16
CA ASN A 160 5.95 -8.72 12.97
C ASN A 160 7.37 -8.18 13.13
N PRO A 161 8.18 -8.70 14.07
CA PRO A 161 9.58 -8.34 14.12
C PRO A 161 10.06 -8.45 12.68
N MET A 162 10.53 -7.34 12.09
CA MET A 162 11.32 -7.44 10.88
C MET A 162 12.44 -8.39 11.30
N ASP A 163 12.40 -9.61 10.77
CA ASP A 163 13.49 -10.54 10.94
C ASP A 163 14.76 -9.74 10.61
N PRO A 164 15.75 -9.70 11.51
CA PRO A 164 16.99 -9.00 11.21
C PRO A 164 17.49 -9.53 9.86
N VAL A 165 17.78 -8.61 8.94
CA VAL A 165 18.43 -8.91 7.67
C VAL A 165 19.79 -9.51 8.02
N ASP A 166 19.87 -10.83 8.06
CA ASP A 166 21.12 -11.56 8.19
C ASP A 166 21.65 -11.87 6.79
N PRO A 167 22.91 -11.55 6.47
CA PRO A 167 23.54 -11.94 5.21
C PRO A 167 23.73 -13.47 5.15
N GLU A 168 23.03 -14.09 4.20
CA GLU A 168 23.23 -15.44 3.63
C GLU A 168 24.20 -16.40 4.37
N VAL A 169 23.67 -17.30 5.21
CA VAL A 169 24.29 -18.62 5.52
C VAL A 169 23.19 -19.68 5.67
N PRO A 170 23.28 -20.85 5.00
CA PRO A 170 22.23 -21.85 5.06
C PRO A 170 22.42 -22.75 6.29
N THR A 171 21.48 -22.70 7.24
CA THR A 171 21.43 -23.75 8.27
C THR A 171 20.01 -23.99 8.81
N SER A 172 19.49 -25.17 8.45
CA SER A 172 18.66 -26.08 9.24
C SER A 172 17.50 -25.52 10.10
N ASN A 173 16.29 -25.74 9.57
CA ASN A 173 15.13 -26.37 10.22
C ASN A 173 14.81 -26.04 11.69
N LYS A 174 13.68 -25.36 11.90
CA LYS A 174 12.74 -25.60 13.03
C LYS A 174 11.32 -25.16 12.68
N LEU A 175 10.60 -26.03 11.98
CA LEU A 175 9.14 -26.06 12.02
C LEU A 175 8.75 -26.96 13.20
N GLY A 176 8.14 -26.35 14.22
CA GLY A 176 7.45 -27.10 15.25
C GLY A 176 6.11 -27.62 14.72
N GLY A 177 5.79 -28.86 15.09
CA GLY A 177 4.41 -29.33 15.23
C GLY A 177 3.82 -30.04 14.01
N GLY A 178 4.00 -31.36 13.95
CA GLY A 178 3.22 -32.22 13.05
C GLY A 178 3.87 -33.59 12.86
N ALA A 179 3.76 -34.46 13.86
CA ALA A 179 4.22 -35.84 13.77
C ALA A 179 3.40 -36.65 12.77
N ILE A 180 4.00 -37.19 11.70
CA ILE A 180 3.65 -38.51 11.13
C ILE A 180 4.92 -39.15 10.51
N THR A 181 5.26 -40.29 11.10
CA THR A 181 6.21 -41.34 10.70
C THR A 181 6.07 -41.87 9.27
N GLY A 182 7.18 -42.22 8.61
CA GLY A 182 7.15 -43.19 7.48
C GLY A 182 8.35 -43.23 6.54
N ILE A 183 9.40 -43.96 6.94
CA ILE A 183 10.34 -44.80 6.16
C ILE A 183 11.17 -44.19 5.00
N VAL A 184 12.49 -44.43 5.13
CA VAL A 184 13.57 -44.28 4.16
C VAL A 184 13.43 -45.26 2.99
N ILE A 185 13.46 -44.77 1.75
CA ILE A 185 14.00 -45.53 0.62
C ILE A 185 15.01 -44.66 -0.11
N GLY A 186 16.28 -45.01 0.05
CA GLY A 186 17.37 -44.51 -0.77
C GLY A 186 17.23 -45.06 -2.18
N ALA A 187 17.10 -44.16 -3.16
CA ALA A 187 17.34 -44.47 -4.56
C ALA A 187 18.75 -43.99 -4.92
N VAL A 188 19.62 -44.96 -4.96
CA VAL A 188 20.99 -44.93 -5.44
C VAL A 188 20.98 -44.86 -6.98
N VAL A 189 21.78 -43.92 -7.54
CA VAL A 189 22.60 -44.08 -8.77
C VAL A 189 21.97 -43.89 -10.16
N VAL A 190 22.39 -42.78 -10.79
CA VAL A 190 23.13 -42.67 -12.08
C VAL A 190 22.39 -42.34 -13.38
N VAL A 191 23.16 -41.61 -14.20
CA VAL A 191 23.03 -41.15 -15.60
C VAL A 191 22.32 -39.79 -15.71
N GLY A 192 22.94 -38.70 -16.16
CA GLY A 192 24.11 -38.53 -17.00
C GLY A 192 23.71 -37.81 -18.30
N ALA A 193 24.55 -36.84 -18.71
CA ALA A 193 24.71 -36.47 -20.12
C ALA A 193 23.55 -35.73 -20.85
N VAL A 194 23.10 -34.56 -20.36
CA VAL A 194 22.35 -33.62 -21.25
C VAL A 194 23.15 -32.36 -21.58
N ALA A 195 24.08 -31.91 -20.74
CA ALA A 195 24.84 -30.68 -21.03
C ALA A 195 26.08 -30.88 -21.93
N GLY A 196 26.73 -32.06 -21.89
CA GLY A 196 27.98 -32.31 -22.64
C GLY A 196 27.79 -32.73 -24.11
N GLY A 197 26.62 -33.26 -24.48
CA GLY A 197 26.39 -33.84 -25.81
C GLY A 197 26.25 -32.80 -26.94
N LEU A 198 25.63 -31.66 -26.65
CA LEU A 198 25.44 -30.60 -27.65
C LEU A 198 26.76 -29.94 -28.04
N ALA A 199 27.65 -29.70 -27.08
CA ALA A 199 28.96 -29.11 -27.36
C ALA A 199 29.83 -29.99 -28.28
N TYR A 200 29.83 -31.31 -28.09
CA TYR A 200 30.56 -32.23 -28.97
C TYR A 200 29.97 -32.29 -30.39
N TYR A 201 28.64 -32.22 -30.52
CA TYR A 201 27.97 -32.28 -31.82
C TYR A 201 28.28 -31.05 -32.70
N PHE A 202 28.34 -29.85 -32.11
CA PHE A 202 28.68 -28.64 -32.86
C PHE A 202 30.16 -28.60 -33.30
N ILE A 203 31.10 -29.07 -32.46
CA ILE A 203 32.53 -29.09 -32.82
C ILE A 203 32.80 -30.05 -33.99
N LYS A 204 32.10 -31.19 -34.07
CA LYS A 204 32.31 -32.17 -35.15
C LYS A 204 31.74 -31.70 -36.50
N ARG A 205 30.72 -30.83 -36.52
CA ARG A 205 30.13 -30.35 -37.78
C ARG A 205 30.89 -29.20 -38.44
N GLY A 206 31.78 -28.51 -37.72
CA GLY A 206 32.60 -27.42 -38.26
C GLY A 206 33.84 -27.87 -39.06
N LYS A 207 34.05 -29.18 -39.26
CA LYS A 207 35.21 -29.74 -39.99
C LYS A 207 34.83 -30.62 -41.19
N LYS A 208 33.68 -30.37 -41.82
CA LYS A 208 33.37 -30.92 -43.14
C LYS A 208 33.09 -29.80 -44.13
#